data_AF-A0A328B1C8-F1
#
_entry.id   AF-A0A328B1C8-F1
#
_cell.length_a   1.000
_cell.length_b   1.000
_cell.length_c   1.000
_cell.angle_alpha   90.00
_cell.angle_beta   90.00
_cell.angle_gamma   90.00
#
_symmetry.space_group_name_H-M   'P 1'
#
loop_
_entity.id
_entity.type
_entity.pdbx_description
1 polymer ?
#
loop_
_entity_poly.entity_id
_entity_poly.type
_entity_poly.pdbx_seq_one_letter_code
_entity_poly.pdbx_strand_id
1 'polypeptide(L)'
;MISSGAGPSARLRLEPWPPFGSGSVSPEALAERRRLAEAGDADALAFTAVLAALGAGEPQDWSTALRRLTRAADLGSAFAQQQLATLADTEASDGTRWADLAAAVDLGAWLAPAPKERLLREPRISVARAFLPRRACAWLVARARGRLTTAQVFDPATGAARREAGRSNSAFEFELADLDLVTLAVRARIAATVGTVAGALETVQVLHYAPGQRFERHYDFLDIAVAGYAQDVAARGQRVATFLIYLNDEYEGGETDFPMVGLSFKGATGDALMFANVDLDGAPDRRTLHAGLAPTSGEKWLLSQWVRDRAPG
;
A
#
# COMPACT_ATOMS: atom_id res chain seq x y z
N MET A 1 -9.08 47.34 -19.85
CA MET A 1 -7.73 46.71 -19.81
C MET A 1 -7.53 46.15 -18.40
N ILE A 2 -7.83 44.86 -18.21
CA ILE A 2 -6.87 43.76 -17.92
C ILE A 2 -6.27 43.93 -16.50
N SER A 3 -6.81 43.22 -15.49
CA SER A 3 -6.31 41.94 -14.90
C SER A 3 -5.07 42.16 -14.01
N SER A 4 -4.89 41.57 -12.83
CA SER A 4 -5.23 40.21 -12.38
C SER A 4 -5.30 40.13 -10.85
N GLY A 5 -6.31 39.43 -10.34
CA GLY A 5 -6.38 39.01 -8.94
C GLY A 5 -5.50 37.80 -8.68
N ALA A 6 -4.86 37.78 -7.50
CA ALA A 6 -4.27 36.59 -6.91
C ALA A 6 -5.31 35.98 -5.95
N GLY A 7 -5.84 34.81 -6.31
CA GLY A 7 -6.73 34.03 -5.45
C GLY A 7 -5.94 33.40 -4.29
N PRO A 8 -6.57 33.17 -3.12
CA PRO A 8 -5.91 32.51 -2.00
C PRO A 8 -5.75 31.02 -2.30
N SER A 9 -4.50 30.55 -2.31
CA SER A 9 -4.17 29.13 -2.34
C SER A 9 -4.73 28.46 -1.08
N ALA A 10 -5.84 27.75 -1.21
CA ALA A 10 -6.39 26.90 -0.18
C ALA A 10 -5.44 25.71 0.05
N ARG A 11 -4.48 25.87 0.96
CA ARG A 11 -3.77 24.75 1.56
C ARG A 11 -4.78 24.03 2.47
N LEU A 12 -5.36 22.94 2.00
CA LEU A 12 -6.03 21.96 2.87
C LEU A 12 -5.03 21.54 3.95
N ARG A 13 -5.18 22.10 5.16
CA ARG A 13 -4.62 21.50 6.36
C ARG A 13 -5.53 20.35 6.73
N LEU A 14 -5.20 19.15 6.24
CA LEU A 14 -5.66 17.92 6.85
C LEU A 14 -4.98 17.85 8.21
N GLU A 15 -5.67 18.29 9.27
CA GLU A 15 -5.26 17.96 10.63
C GLU A 15 -5.17 16.43 10.71
N PRO A 16 -4.03 15.85 11.13
CA PRO A 16 -3.92 14.41 11.27
C PRO A 16 -4.92 13.92 12.31
N TRP A 17 -5.81 13.03 11.87
CA TRP A 17 -6.65 12.21 12.73
C TRP A 17 -5.77 11.56 13.82
N PRO A 18 -6.21 11.50 15.10
CA PRO A 18 -5.32 11.30 16.24
C PRO A 18 -4.38 10.10 16.11
N PRO A 19 -3.16 10.18 16.69
CA PRO A 19 -2.11 9.20 16.50
C PRO A 19 -2.48 7.88 17.18
N PHE A 20 -2.97 6.91 16.39
CA PHE A 20 -3.09 5.53 16.83
C PHE A 20 -1.69 4.89 16.76
N GLY A 21 -0.99 4.85 17.88
CA GLY A 21 0.25 4.10 18.01
C GLY A 21 -0.03 2.60 18.08
N SER A 22 0.62 1.83 17.20
CA SER A 22 0.96 0.38 17.32
C SER A 22 -0.07 -0.60 17.92
N GLY A 23 -1.37 -0.30 17.90
CA GLY A 23 -2.36 -0.95 18.75
C GLY A 23 -3.57 -1.45 17.99
N SER A 24 -4.02 -2.66 18.34
CA SER A 24 -5.35 -3.15 18.00
C SER A 24 -6.41 -2.09 18.31
N VAL A 25 -7.37 -1.89 17.40
CA VAL A 25 -8.50 -1.00 17.68
C VAL A 25 -9.38 -1.67 18.74
N SER A 26 -9.61 -1.01 19.88
CA SER A 26 -10.45 -1.60 20.93
C SER A 26 -11.89 -1.78 20.42
N PRO A 27 -12.61 -2.83 20.90
CA PRO A 27 -14.02 -3.01 20.58
C PRO A 27 -14.87 -1.77 20.91
N GLU A 28 -14.54 -1.07 21.99
CA GLU A 28 -15.19 0.18 22.40
C GLU A 28 -15.00 1.32 21.39
N ALA A 29 -13.78 1.49 20.88
CA ALA A 29 -13.49 2.50 19.87
C ALA A 29 -14.21 2.20 18.55
N LEU A 30 -14.34 0.91 18.16
CA LEU A 30 -15.13 0.50 17.01
C LEU A 30 -16.63 0.78 17.22
N ALA A 31 -17.16 0.46 18.40
CA ALA A 31 -18.56 0.71 18.75
C ALA A 31 -18.88 2.20 18.75
N GLU A 32 -17.99 3.05 19.27
CA GLU A 32 -18.15 4.50 19.24
C GLU A 32 -18.23 5.03 17.81
N ARG A 33 -17.31 4.60 16.93
CA ARG A 33 -17.34 5.02 15.52
C ARG A 33 -18.62 4.60 14.80
N ARG A 34 -19.15 3.42 15.12
CA ARG A 34 -20.45 2.99 14.57
C ARG A 34 -21.59 3.90 15.04
N ARG A 35 -21.62 4.28 16.32
CA ARG A 35 -22.60 5.24 16.85
C ARG A 35 -22.50 6.62 16.18
N LEU A 36 -21.28 7.13 15.99
CA LEU A 36 -21.07 8.40 15.29
C LEU A 36 -21.55 8.34 13.84
N ALA A 37 -21.29 7.24 13.14
CA ALA A 37 -21.78 7.03 11.78
C ALA A 37 -23.32 6.99 11.71
N GLU A 38 -23.97 6.32 12.67
CA GLU A 38 -25.43 6.31 12.80
C GLU A 38 -26.00 7.70 13.10
N ALA A 39 -25.26 8.54 13.83
CA ALA A 39 -25.60 9.93 14.10
C ALA A 39 -25.32 10.88 12.91
N GLY A 40 -24.79 10.37 11.79
CA GLY A 40 -24.55 11.13 10.57
C GLY A 40 -23.18 11.80 10.48
N ASP A 41 -22.22 11.43 11.33
CA ASP A 41 -20.84 11.89 11.20
C ASP A 41 -20.20 11.33 9.91
N ALA A 42 -19.72 12.23 9.06
CA ALA A 42 -19.26 11.89 7.72
C ALA A 42 -17.98 11.03 7.73
N ASP A 43 -17.03 11.31 8.61
CA ASP A 43 -15.75 10.59 8.67
C ASP A 43 -15.90 9.24 9.38
N ALA A 44 -16.75 9.17 10.40
CA ALA A 44 -17.15 7.91 11.00
C ALA A 44 -17.86 7.00 9.98
N LEU A 45 -18.73 7.57 9.14
CA LEU A 45 -19.38 6.82 8.06
C LEU A 45 -18.35 6.32 7.02
N ALA A 46 -17.37 7.15 6.64
CA ALA A 46 -16.27 6.72 5.78
C ALA A 46 -15.48 5.56 6.40
N PHE A 47 -15.26 5.56 7.72
CA PHE A 47 -14.64 4.44 8.42
C PHE A 47 -15.50 3.16 8.39
N THR A 48 -16.83 3.27 8.50
CA THR A 48 -17.68 2.07 8.35
C THR A 48 -17.64 1.49 6.93
N ALA A 49 -17.25 2.26 5.92
CA ALA A 49 -16.99 1.74 4.59
C ALA A 49 -15.76 0.80 4.57
N VAL A 50 -14.70 1.17 5.29
CA VAL A 50 -13.50 0.33 5.50
C VAL A 50 -13.87 -0.97 6.19
N LEU A 51 -14.72 -0.93 7.22
CA LEU A 51 -15.18 -2.15 7.91
C LEU A 51 -15.96 -3.09 6.98
N ALA A 52 -16.84 -2.55 6.13
CA ALA A 52 -17.59 -3.33 5.15
C ALA A 52 -16.68 -3.98 4.10
N ALA A 53 -15.67 -3.27 3.60
CA ALA A 53 -14.70 -3.82 2.65
C ALA A 53 -13.76 -4.86 3.29
N LEU A 54 -13.51 -4.77 4.60
CA LEU A 54 -12.75 -5.78 5.34
C LEU A 54 -13.59 -7.01 5.72
N GLY A 55 -14.91 -6.87 5.83
CA GLY A 55 -15.76 -7.87 6.49
C GLY A 55 -15.55 -7.88 8.01
N ALA A 56 -15.26 -6.72 8.60
CA ALA A 56 -14.95 -6.60 10.02
C ALA A 56 -16.22 -6.32 10.85
N GLY A 57 -16.74 -7.37 11.50
CA GLY A 57 -17.97 -7.31 12.28
C GLY A 57 -19.25 -7.33 11.43
N GLU A 58 -19.12 -7.58 10.13
CA GLU A 58 -20.20 -7.80 9.16
C GLU A 58 -19.63 -8.60 7.96
N PRO A 59 -20.45 -9.25 7.12
CA PRO A 59 -19.95 -9.88 5.90
C PRO A 59 -19.24 -8.88 4.98
N GLN A 60 -18.14 -9.31 4.34
CA GLN A 60 -17.43 -8.46 3.38
C GLN A 60 -18.34 -8.09 2.21
N ASP A 61 -18.48 -6.78 1.96
CA ASP A 61 -19.29 -6.25 0.87
C ASP A 61 -18.73 -4.91 0.35
N TRP A 62 -18.06 -4.98 -0.80
CA TRP A 62 -17.49 -3.82 -1.50
C TRP A 62 -18.54 -2.87 -2.06
N SER A 63 -19.74 -3.37 -2.40
CA SER A 63 -20.83 -2.52 -2.88
C SER A 63 -21.41 -1.71 -1.72
N THR A 64 -21.57 -2.33 -0.55
CA THR A 64 -21.95 -1.63 0.69
C THR A 64 -20.88 -0.62 1.09
N ALA A 65 -19.60 -0.99 1.01
CA ALA A 65 -18.49 -0.10 1.29
C ALA A 65 -18.54 1.15 0.39
N LEU A 66 -18.67 0.96 -0.93
CA LEU A 66 -18.74 2.09 -1.86
C LEU A 66 -19.95 2.99 -1.56
N ARG A 67 -21.14 2.43 -1.28
CA ARG A 67 -22.32 3.23 -0.89
C ARG A 67 -22.09 4.07 0.37
N ARG A 68 -21.44 3.51 1.39
CA ARG A 68 -21.11 4.23 2.63
C ARG A 68 -20.10 5.35 2.36
N LEU A 69 -19.11 5.10 1.51
CA LEU A 69 -18.15 6.12 1.08
C LEU A 69 -18.83 7.25 0.30
N THR A 70 -19.73 6.92 -0.64
CA THR A 70 -20.55 7.91 -1.37
C THR A 70 -21.34 8.78 -0.42
N ARG A 71 -22.02 8.16 0.55
CA ARG A 71 -22.81 8.91 1.53
C ARG A 71 -21.93 9.78 2.43
N ALA A 72 -20.76 9.32 2.83
CA ALA A 72 -19.79 10.12 3.58
C ALA A 72 -19.32 11.35 2.77
N ALA A 73 -19.08 11.17 1.47
CA ALA A 73 -18.72 12.25 0.57
C ALA A 73 -19.85 13.28 0.41
N ASP A 74 -21.10 12.83 0.28
CA ASP A 74 -22.30 13.70 0.26
C ASP A 74 -22.49 14.49 1.55
N LEU A 75 -22.12 13.90 2.70
CA LEU A 75 -22.17 14.56 4.02
C LEU A 75 -20.98 15.52 4.25
N GLY A 76 -20.07 15.65 3.28
CA GLY A 76 -18.98 16.62 3.34
C GLY A 76 -17.64 16.09 3.82
N SER A 77 -17.46 14.77 3.98
CA SER A 77 -16.13 14.21 4.29
C SER A 77 -15.18 14.42 3.10
N ALA A 78 -14.27 15.38 3.22
CA ALA A 78 -13.24 15.65 2.22
C ALA A 78 -12.38 14.40 1.95
N PHE A 79 -12.14 13.58 2.97
CA PHE A 79 -11.39 12.33 2.85
C PHE A 79 -12.16 11.29 2.01
N ALA A 80 -13.46 11.15 2.21
CA ALA A 80 -14.29 10.27 1.38
C ALA A 80 -14.41 10.75 -0.07
N GLN A 81 -14.53 12.06 -0.28
CA GLN A 81 -14.59 12.70 -1.59
C GLN A 81 -13.32 12.40 -2.42
N GLN A 82 -12.15 12.55 -1.81
CA GLN A 82 -10.89 12.28 -2.49
C GLN A 82 -10.69 10.78 -2.78
N GLN A 83 -11.13 9.89 -1.88
CA GLN A 83 -11.14 8.44 -2.14
C GLN A 83 -12.03 8.08 -3.32
N LEU A 84 -13.28 8.58 -3.38
CA LEU A 84 -14.20 8.29 -4.49
C LEU A 84 -13.63 8.74 -5.82
N ALA A 85 -13.11 9.97 -5.84
CA ALA A 85 -12.49 10.49 -7.02
C ALA A 85 -11.32 9.57 -7.43
N THR A 86 -10.45 9.18 -6.50
CA THR A 86 -9.30 8.31 -6.77
C THR A 86 -9.72 6.95 -7.32
N LEU A 87 -10.75 6.34 -6.75
CA LEU A 87 -11.33 5.07 -7.20
C LEU A 87 -11.96 5.19 -8.59
N ALA A 88 -12.56 6.34 -8.91
CA ALA A 88 -13.14 6.64 -10.22
C ALA A 88 -12.12 7.18 -11.23
N ASP A 89 -10.84 7.30 -10.84
CA ASP A 89 -9.74 7.88 -11.63
C ASP A 89 -10.08 9.22 -12.30
N THR A 90 -10.84 10.09 -11.61
CA THR A 90 -11.33 11.36 -12.19
C THR A 90 -11.27 12.54 -11.23
N GLU A 91 -10.78 13.70 -11.66
CA GLU A 91 -10.76 14.89 -10.81
C GLU A 91 -12.17 15.32 -10.39
N ALA A 92 -12.32 15.68 -9.12
CA ALA A 92 -13.55 16.29 -8.65
C ALA A 92 -13.48 17.79 -8.93
N SER A 93 -14.50 18.35 -9.56
CA SER A 93 -14.67 19.78 -9.82
C SER A 93 -15.82 20.36 -9.00
N ASP A 94 -15.97 21.69 -9.01
CA ASP A 94 -17.16 22.34 -8.47
C ASP A 94 -18.44 21.77 -9.12
N GLY A 95 -19.43 21.44 -8.30
CA GLY A 95 -20.69 20.82 -8.76
C GLY A 95 -20.63 19.31 -8.97
N THR A 96 -19.52 18.65 -8.64
CA THR A 96 -19.42 17.18 -8.70
C THR A 96 -20.51 16.52 -7.87
N ARG A 97 -21.28 15.62 -8.49
CA ARG A 97 -22.21 14.73 -7.78
C ARG A 97 -21.46 13.45 -7.42
N TRP A 98 -21.27 13.19 -6.13
CA TRP A 98 -20.52 12.02 -5.67
C TRP A 98 -21.15 10.69 -6.09
N ALA A 99 -22.46 10.66 -6.30
CA ALA A 99 -23.17 9.52 -6.87
C ALA A 99 -22.70 9.19 -8.31
N ASP A 100 -22.40 10.19 -9.14
CA ASP A 100 -21.93 9.96 -10.51
C ASP A 100 -20.50 9.38 -10.50
N LEU A 101 -19.63 9.89 -9.63
CA LEU A 101 -18.29 9.32 -9.43
C LEU A 101 -18.37 7.88 -8.92
N ALA A 102 -19.23 7.63 -7.94
CA ALA A 102 -19.43 6.28 -7.41
C ALA A 102 -19.92 5.31 -8.49
N ALA A 103 -20.81 5.76 -9.40
CA ALA A 103 -21.26 4.95 -10.53
C ALA A 103 -20.14 4.68 -11.56
N ALA A 104 -19.15 5.56 -11.65
CA ALA A 104 -17.97 5.39 -12.50
C ALA A 104 -16.88 4.49 -11.88
N VAL A 105 -16.95 4.16 -10.59
CA VAL A 105 -16.00 3.24 -9.96
C VAL A 105 -16.22 1.82 -10.47
N ASP A 106 -15.27 1.32 -11.26
CA ASP A 106 -15.24 -0.07 -11.68
C ASP A 106 -14.62 -0.96 -10.59
N LEU A 107 -15.44 -1.36 -9.61
CA LEU A 107 -15.03 -2.29 -8.55
C LEU A 107 -14.54 -3.63 -9.12
N GLY A 108 -15.08 -4.08 -10.26
CA GLY A 108 -14.64 -5.31 -10.91
C GLY A 108 -13.20 -5.20 -11.36
N ALA A 109 -12.85 -4.12 -12.06
CA ALA A 109 -11.48 -3.84 -12.46
C ALA A 109 -10.57 -3.69 -11.25
N TRP A 110 -10.97 -2.95 -10.21
CA TRP A 110 -10.17 -2.74 -9.00
C TRP A 110 -9.80 -4.03 -8.26
N LEU A 111 -10.71 -5.01 -8.24
CA LEU A 111 -10.55 -6.25 -7.48
C LEU A 111 -10.05 -7.43 -8.33
N ALA A 112 -10.04 -7.29 -9.67
CA ALA A 112 -9.57 -8.32 -10.58
C ALA A 112 -8.04 -8.49 -10.56
N PRO A 113 -7.52 -9.71 -10.80
CA PRO A 113 -6.09 -9.94 -10.98
C PRO A 113 -5.57 -9.20 -12.22
N ALA A 114 -4.35 -8.66 -12.13
CA ALA A 114 -3.67 -8.07 -13.27
C ALA A 114 -2.92 -9.14 -14.09
N PRO A 115 -2.85 -8.99 -15.43
CA PRO A 115 -1.99 -9.82 -16.26
C PRO A 115 -0.51 -9.57 -15.90
N LYS A 116 0.29 -10.64 -15.96
CA LYS A 116 1.72 -10.61 -15.61
C LYS A 116 2.58 -11.02 -16.80
N GLU A 117 3.51 -10.17 -17.18
CA GLU A 117 4.61 -10.48 -18.09
C GLU A 117 5.75 -11.10 -17.29
N ARG A 118 6.28 -12.24 -17.74
CA ARG A 118 7.36 -12.93 -17.05
C ARG A 118 8.71 -12.37 -17.49
N LEU A 119 9.46 -11.82 -16.53
CA LEU A 119 10.83 -11.35 -16.76
C LEU A 119 11.83 -12.51 -16.64
N LEU A 120 11.67 -13.35 -15.62
CA LEU A 120 12.49 -14.54 -15.38
C LEU A 120 11.63 -15.74 -14.95
N ARG A 121 12.05 -16.94 -15.37
CA ARG A 121 11.44 -18.20 -14.93
C ARG A 121 11.97 -18.63 -13.57
N GLU A 122 13.27 -18.51 -13.37
CA GLU A 122 13.96 -18.89 -12.14
C GLU A 122 15.08 -17.87 -11.82
N PRO A 123 15.01 -17.18 -10.67
CA PRO A 123 13.86 -17.09 -9.77
C PRO A 123 12.64 -16.53 -10.52
N ARG A 124 11.44 -16.81 -10.01
CA ARG A 124 10.21 -16.34 -10.66
C ARG A 124 10.07 -14.84 -10.44
N ILE A 125 10.29 -14.05 -11.50
CA ILE A 125 10.14 -12.59 -11.49
C ILE A 125 9.22 -12.20 -12.63
N SER A 126 8.25 -11.33 -12.36
CA SER A 126 7.25 -10.88 -13.33
C SER A 126 6.87 -9.43 -13.08
N VAL A 127 6.33 -8.78 -14.10
CA VAL A 127 5.83 -7.41 -14.04
C VAL A 127 4.35 -7.38 -14.44
N ALA A 128 3.54 -6.65 -13.69
CA ALA A 128 2.21 -6.23 -14.10
C ALA A 128 2.27 -4.77 -14.51
N ARG A 129 2.06 -4.49 -15.80
CA ARG A 129 2.11 -3.13 -16.35
C ARG A 129 0.84 -2.36 -16.03
N ALA A 130 0.96 -1.07 -15.74
CA ALA A 130 -0.17 -0.20 -15.39
C ALA A 130 -1.11 -0.85 -14.34
N PHE A 131 -0.50 -1.45 -13.30
CA PHE A 131 -1.21 -2.15 -12.24
C PHE A 131 -2.15 -1.21 -11.47
N LEU A 132 -1.71 0.04 -11.23
CA LEU A 132 -2.53 1.12 -10.68
C LEU A 132 -2.59 2.32 -11.63
N PRO A 133 -3.71 3.06 -11.66
CA PRO A 133 -3.75 4.36 -12.32
C PRO A 133 -2.84 5.36 -11.58
N ARG A 134 -2.30 6.34 -12.31
CA ARG A 134 -1.38 7.36 -11.75
C ARG A 134 -1.99 8.10 -10.56
N ARG A 135 -3.31 8.30 -10.55
CA ARG A 135 -3.98 8.97 -9.44
C ARG A 135 -3.99 8.16 -8.15
N ALA A 136 -4.13 6.84 -8.24
CA ALA A 136 -4.00 5.96 -7.08
C ALA A 136 -2.58 5.97 -6.53
N CYS A 137 -1.58 6.03 -7.42
CA CYS A 137 -0.18 6.20 -7.00
C CYS A 137 0.02 7.51 -6.24
N ALA A 138 -0.48 8.64 -6.78
CA ALA A 138 -0.43 9.94 -6.13
C ALA A 138 -1.16 9.95 -4.78
N TRP A 139 -2.32 9.29 -4.67
CA TRP A 139 -3.05 9.11 -3.41
C TRP A 139 -2.18 8.41 -2.35
N LEU A 140 -1.58 7.28 -2.68
CA LEU A 140 -0.73 6.51 -1.76
C LEU A 140 0.49 7.32 -1.30
N VAL A 141 1.13 8.07 -2.21
CA VAL A 141 2.21 8.99 -1.85
C VAL A 141 1.72 10.08 -0.91
N ALA A 142 0.56 10.70 -1.19
CA ALA A 142 0.00 11.75 -0.36
C ALA A 142 -0.35 11.26 1.06
N ARG A 143 -0.86 10.03 1.19
CA ARG A 143 -1.16 9.41 2.49
C ARG A 143 0.08 9.18 3.34
N ALA A 144 1.22 8.88 2.71
CA ALA A 144 2.49 8.65 3.40
C ALA A 144 3.31 9.94 3.62
N ARG A 145 3.17 10.94 2.74
CA ARG A 145 3.94 12.18 2.76
C ARG A 145 3.69 12.95 4.07
N GLY A 146 4.76 13.27 4.79
CA GLY A 146 4.71 13.91 6.12
C GLY A 146 4.57 12.94 7.30
N ARG A 147 4.40 11.64 7.05
CA ARG A 147 4.31 10.59 8.08
C ARG A 147 5.43 9.56 8.01
N LEU A 148 6.35 9.76 7.07
CA LEU A 148 7.52 8.91 6.88
C LEU A 148 8.44 8.95 8.11
N THR A 149 8.93 7.78 8.50
CA THR A 149 10.01 7.62 9.48
C THR A 149 11.21 6.93 8.81
N THR A 150 12.40 6.97 9.42
CA THR A 150 13.52 6.17 8.89
C THR A 150 13.15 4.70 8.89
N ALA A 151 13.27 4.03 7.75
CA ALA A 151 12.92 2.63 7.64
C ALA A 151 13.86 1.78 8.49
N GLN A 152 13.30 0.83 9.24
CA GLN A 152 14.03 -0.05 10.14
C GLN A 152 14.18 -1.44 9.52
N VAL A 153 15.14 -2.22 10.01
CA VAL A 153 15.33 -3.65 9.72
C VAL A 153 15.17 -4.42 11.02
N PHE A 154 14.76 -5.68 10.96
CA PHE A 154 14.58 -6.51 12.15
C PHE A 154 15.94 -7.02 12.68
N ASP A 155 16.16 -6.91 13.98
CA ASP A 155 17.34 -7.46 14.64
C ASP A 155 17.21 -8.99 14.74
N PRO A 156 18.13 -9.77 14.14
CA PRO A 156 17.99 -11.22 14.09
C PRO A 156 18.10 -11.90 15.46
N ALA A 157 18.80 -11.30 16.44
CA ALA A 157 18.98 -11.92 17.75
C ALA A 157 17.76 -11.71 18.66
N THR A 158 17.12 -10.56 18.57
CA THR A 158 16.07 -10.13 19.52
C THR A 158 14.68 -10.07 18.91
N GLY A 159 14.62 -9.98 17.59
CA GLY A 159 13.41 -9.66 16.87
C GLY A 159 12.82 -8.27 17.12
N ALA A 160 13.65 -7.35 17.58
CA ALA A 160 13.27 -5.94 17.71
C ALA A 160 13.58 -5.19 16.41
N ALA A 161 12.85 -4.10 16.15
CA ALA A 161 13.21 -3.21 15.05
C ALA A 161 14.51 -2.45 15.37
N ARG A 162 15.44 -2.41 14.41
CA ARG A 162 16.78 -1.83 14.53
C ARG A 162 17.10 -0.97 13.33
N ARG A 163 17.84 0.12 13.56
CA ARG A 163 18.48 0.91 12.50
C ARG A 163 19.71 0.16 12.00
N GLU A 164 19.79 -0.10 10.70
CA GLU A 164 20.93 -0.73 10.06
C GLU A 164 21.57 0.24 9.04
N ALA A 165 22.90 0.30 9.02
CA ALA A 165 23.62 1.22 8.12
C ALA A 165 23.31 0.95 6.63
N GLY A 166 22.93 -0.28 6.30
CA GLY A 166 22.56 -0.70 4.93
C GLY A 166 21.17 -0.25 4.47
N ARG A 167 20.32 0.28 5.35
CA ARG A 167 18.99 0.82 4.98
C ARG A 167 18.88 2.28 5.38
N SER A 168 18.90 3.16 4.39
CA SER A 168 18.92 4.62 4.60
C SER A 168 17.64 5.32 4.15
N ASN A 169 16.70 4.57 3.57
CA ASN A 169 15.43 5.07 3.07
C ASN A 169 14.42 5.33 4.19
N SER A 170 13.31 5.99 3.85
CA SER A 170 12.18 6.21 4.76
C SER A 170 10.98 5.33 4.39
N ALA A 171 10.13 5.06 5.37
CA ALA A 171 8.92 4.27 5.19
C ALA A 171 7.76 4.81 6.03
N PHE A 172 6.54 4.54 5.57
CA PHE A 172 5.30 4.66 6.33
C PHE A 172 4.53 3.36 6.20
N GLU A 173 4.16 2.76 7.33
CA GLU A 173 3.39 1.52 7.40
C GLU A 173 1.92 1.89 7.66
N PHE A 174 1.00 1.35 6.86
CA PHE A 174 -0.42 1.62 7.03
C PHE A 174 -1.01 0.65 8.04
N GLU A 175 -1.18 1.14 9.26
CA GLU A 175 -1.93 0.43 10.30
C GLU A 175 -3.42 0.41 9.99
N LEU A 176 -4.20 -0.39 10.73
CA LEU A 176 -5.65 -0.52 10.52
C LEU A 176 -6.37 0.84 10.49
N ALA A 177 -5.93 1.79 11.31
CA ALA A 177 -6.51 3.13 11.36
C ALA A 177 -6.17 4.01 10.15
N ASP A 178 -5.14 3.64 9.40
CA ASP A 178 -4.69 4.34 8.19
C ASP A 178 -5.30 3.76 6.92
N LEU A 179 -5.91 2.58 7.00
CA LEU A 179 -6.56 1.92 5.87
C LEU A 179 -7.78 2.71 5.42
N ASP A 180 -7.89 2.81 4.10
CA ASP A 180 -8.96 3.46 3.37
C ASP A 180 -9.38 2.57 2.19
N LEU A 181 -10.46 2.90 1.49
CA LEU A 181 -10.97 2.01 0.44
C LEU A 181 -10.02 1.87 -0.74
N VAL A 182 -9.23 2.89 -1.06
CA VAL A 182 -8.21 2.83 -2.11
C VAL A 182 -7.14 1.81 -1.70
N THR A 183 -6.60 1.92 -0.49
CA THR A 183 -5.55 1.03 0.03
C THR A 183 -6.04 -0.41 0.15
N LEU A 184 -7.28 -0.61 0.60
CA LEU A 184 -7.88 -1.94 0.64
C LEU A 184 -8.09 -2.53 -0.75
N ALA A 185 -8.55 -1.72 -1.73
CA ALA A 185 -8.75 -2.19 -3.10
C ALA A 185 -7.41 -2.60 -3.73
N VAL A 186 -6.34 -1.81 -3.51
CA VAL A 186 -4.97 -2.16 -3.92
C VAL A 186 -4.55 -3.50 -3.30
N ARG A 187 -4.75 -3.70 -1.99
CA ARG A 187 -4.42 -4.96 -1.31
C ARG A 187 -5.21 -6.14 -1.86
N ALA A 188 -6.51 -5.98 -2.11
CA ALA A 188 -7.35 -7.02 -2.71
C ALA A 188 -6.87 -7.38 -4.13
N ARG A 189 -6.51 -6.37 -4.94
CA ARG A 189 -5.93 -6.56 -6.27
C ARG A 189 -4.60 -7.32 -6.23
N ILE A 190 -3.72 -6.98 -5.28
CA ILE A 190 -2.45 -7.69 -5.06
C ILE A 190 -2.74 -9.15 -4.74
N ALA A 191 -3.63 -9.42 -3.77
CA ALA A 191 -4.00 -10.77 -3.38
C ALA A 191 -4.53 -11.59 -4.57
N ALA A 192 -5.46 -11.04 -5.34
CA ALA A 192 -5.98 -11.67 -6.55
C ALA A 192 -4.88 -11.96 -7.59
N THR A 193 -3.99 -10.99 -7.82
CA THR A 193 -2.90 -11.09 -8.80
C THR A 193 -1.84 -12.14 -8.41
N VAL A 194 -1.59 -12.29 -7.11
CA VAL A 194 -0.69 -13.31 -6.58
C VAL A 194 -1.37 -14.68 -6.55
N GLY A 195 -2.69 -14.73 -6.39
CA GLY A 195 -3.47 -15.96 -6.20
C GLY A 195 -3.57 -16.37 -4.73
N THR A 196 -3.68 -15.39 -3.82
CA THR A 196 -3.82 -15.58 -2.37
C THR A 196 -4.99 -14.77 -1.81
N VAL A 197 -5.18 -14.75 -0.50
CA VAL A 197 -6.15 -13.92 0.22
C VAL A 197 -5.50 -12.68 0.82
N ALA A 198 -6.26 -11.59 0.96
CA ALA A 198 -5.76 -10.34 1.55
C ALA A 198 -5.25 -10.48 3.00
N GLY A 199 -5.73 -11.48 3.74
CA GLY A 199 -5.26 -11.80 5.09
C GLY A 199 -3.84 -12.40 5.14
N ALA A 200 -3.33 -12.91 4.01
CA ALA A 200 -1.94 -13.36 3.90
C ALA A 200 -0.96 -12.21 3.59
N LEU A 201 -1.47 -11.00 3.37
CA LEU A 201 -0.66 -9.81 3.12
C LEU A 201 -0.28 -9.15 4.45
N GLU A 202 1.02 -8.97 4.69
CA GLU A 202 1.50 -8.18 5.83
C GLU A 202 1.05 -6.72 5.77
N THR A 203 1.31 -5.94 6.81
CA THR A 203 1.10 -4.48 6.80
C THR A 203 1.73 -3.86 5.55
N VAL A 204 0.94 -3.10 4.80
CA VAL A 204 1.41 -2.46 3.56
C VAL A 204 2.27 -1.26 3.89
N GLN A 205 3.34 -1.05 3.12
CA GLN A 205 4.27 0.04 3.35
C GLN A 205 4.42 0.92 2.12
N VAL A 206 4.55 2.23 2.32
CA VAL A 206 5.07 3.13 1.30
C VAL A 206 6.52 3.48 1.65
N LEU A 207 7.43 3.23 0.72
CA LEU A 207 8.86 3.50 0.82
C LEU A 207 9.21 4.77 0.04
N HIS A 208 10.12 5.56 0.60
CA HIS A 208 10.64 6.78 -0.02
C HIS A 208 12.17 6.80 -0.01
N TYR A 209 12.75 7.19 -1.14
CA TYR A 209 14.18 7.36 -1.32
C TYR A 209 14.45 8.75 -1.91
N ALA A 210 15.12 9.60 -1.14
CA ALA A 210 15.78 10.81 -1.64
C ALA A 210 17.06 10.43 -2.42
N PRO A 211 17.64 11.36 -3.22
CA PRO A 211 18.91 11.12 -3.88
C PRO A 211 19.99 10.60 -2.92
N GLY A 212 20.67 9.53 -3.32
CA GLY A 212 21.71 8.86 -2.52
C GLY A 212 21.22 7.86 -1.46
N GLN A 213 19.92 7.86 -1.11
CA GLN A 213 19.36 6.86 -0.21
C GLN A 213 19.16 5.52 -0.92
N ARG A 214 19.46 4.43 -0.23
CA ARG A 214 19.41 3.06 -0.74
C ARG A 214 18.93 2.06 0.30
N PHE A 215 18.61 0.87 -0.17
CA PHE A 215 18.51 -0.33 0.64
C PHE A 215 19.49 -1.35 0.06
N GLU A 216 20.53 -1.67 0.83
CA GLU A 216 21.56 -2.65 0.48
C GLU A 216 20.98 -4.05 0.27
N ARG A 217 21.82 -4.94 -0.24
CA ARG A 217 21.43 -6.29 -0.66
C ARG A 217 20.82 -7.06 0.51
N HIS A 218 19.60 -7.55 0.32
CA HIS A 218 18.86 -8.30 1.33
C HIS A 218 17.97 -9.36 0.68
N TYR A 219 17.38 -10.19 1.54
CA TYR A 219 16.33 -11.14 1.20
C TYR A 219 15.03 -10.74 1.89
N ASP A 220 13.92 -11.01 1.23
CA ASP A 220 12.60 -10.81 1.82
C ASP A 220 12.04 -12.07 2.48
N PHE A 221 12.54 -13.27 2.15
CA PHE A 221 12.24 -14.45 2.95
C PHE A 221 12.85 -14.33 4.35
N LEU A 222 12.25 -15.03 5.30
CA LEU A 222 12.71 -15.11 6.67
C LEU A 222 13.62 -16.33 6.84
N ASP A 223 14.89 -16.11 7.16
CA ASP A 223 15.85 -17.19 7.41
C ASP A 223 15.57 -17.84 8.77
N ILE A 224 15.02 -19.05 8.76
CA ILE A 224 14.66 -19.79 9.98
C ILE A 224 15.87 -20.24 10.81
N ALA A 225 17.11 -20.09 10.30
CA ALA A 225 18.30 -20.23 11.13
C ALA A 225 18.39 -19.14 12.22
N VAL A 226 17.67 -18.03 12.03
CA VAL A 226 17.53 -16.95 13.00
C VAL A 226 16.33 -17.23 13.91
N ALA A 227 16.58 -17.34 15.23
CA ALA A 227 15.56 -17.77 16.19
C ALA A 227 14.27 -16.92 16.17
N GLY A 228 14.40 -15.59 16.07
CA GLY A 228 13.24 -14.69 15.99
C GLY A 228 12.40 -14.92 14.73
N TYR A 229 13.04 -15.18 13.59
CA TYR A 229 12.35 -15.51 12.35
C TYR A 229 11.72 -16.90 12.38
N ALA A 230 12.35 -17.88 13.02
CA ALA A 230 11.76 -19.21 13.18
C ALA A 230 10.43 -19.16 13.93
N GLN A 231 10.36 -18.40 15.03
CA GLN A 231 9.12 -18.18 15.78
C GLN A 231 8.06 -17.49 14.93
N ASP A 232 8.46 -16.47 14.17
CA ASP A 232 7.56 -15.73 13.29
C ASP A 232 6.97 -16.58 12.17
N VAL A 233 7.81 -17.38 11.50
CA VAL A 233 7.39 -18.30 10.44
C VAL A 233 6.44 -19.37 11.00
N ALA A 234 6.73 -19.90 12.19
CA ALA A 234 5.87 -20.87 12.85
C ALA A 234 4.47 -20.29 13.14
N ALA A 235 4.38 -19.00 13.51
CA ALA A 235 3.12 -18.33 13.82
C ALA A 235 2.36 -17.82 12.58
N ARG A 236 3.07 -17.23 11.61
CA ARG A 236 2.48 -16.43 10.50
C ARG A 236 2.81 -16.94 9.11
N GLY A 237 3.61 -17.99 8.98
CA GLY A 237 4.05 -18.53 7.69
C GLY A 237 5.29 -17.87 7.11
N GLN A 238 5.83 -18.42 6.02
CA GLN A 238 6.99 -17.85 5.32
C GLN A 238 6.54 -16.71 4.39
N ARG A 239 7.40 -15.69 4.19
CA ARG A 239 7.23 -14.70 3.11
C ARG A 239 7.58 -15.36 1.78
N VAL A 240 6.56 -15.68 0.98
CA VAL A 240 6.71 -16.43 -0.28
C VAL A 240 6.78 -15.55 -1.52
N ALA A 241 6.32 -14.30 -1.43
CA ALA A 241 6.44 -13.34 -2.52
C ALA A 241 6.53 -11.90 -2.00
N THR A 242 7.12 -11.05 -2.84
CA THR A 242 7.15 -9.61 -2.66
C THR A 242 6.51 -8.94 -3.86
N PHE A 243 5.74 -7.89 -3.59
CA PHE A 243 5.07 -7.07 -4.59
C PHE A 243 5.48 -5.60 -4.39
N LEU A 244 6.14 -5.02 -5.39
CA LEU A 244 6.60 -3.63 -5.39
C LEU A 244 5.84 -2.83 -6.47
N ILE A 245 5.06 -1.83 -6.08
CA ILE A 245 4.39 -0.93 -7.02
C ILE A 245 5.17 0.37 -7.12
N TYR A 246 5.53 0.76 -8.33
CA TYR A 246 6.22 2.01 -8.62
C TYR A 246 5.22 3.16 -8.58
N LEU A 247 5.34 4.05 -7.58
CA LEU A 247 4.34 5.11 -7.34
C LEU A 247 4.67 6.41 -8.08
N ASN A 248 5.86 6.51 -8.65
CA ASN A 248 6.30 7.60 -9.51
C ASN A 248 7.41 7.11 -10.45
N ASP A 249 7.76 7.90 -11.47
CA ASP A 249 8.82 7.58 -12.45
C ASP A 249 9.75 8.76 -12.79
N GLU A 250 9.55 9.92 -12.17
CA GLU A 250 10.31 11.15 -12.38
C GLU A 250 11.62 11.19 -11.54
N TYR A 251 12.43 10.14 -11.64
CA TYR A 251 13.75 10.03 -11.01
C TYR A 251 14.75 9.30 -11.92
N GLU A 252 16.06 9.45 -11.68
CA GLU A 252 17.11 8.72 -12.39
C GLU A 252 17.87 7.77 -11.47
N GLY A 253 18.37 6.65 -12.02
CA GLY A 253 18.84 5.51 -11.23
C GLY A 253 17.71 4.90 -10.39
N GLY A 254 18.03 4.42 -9.19
CA GLY A 254 17.02 3.94 -8.25
C GLY A 254 16.40 2.59 -8.63
N GLU A 255 17.06 1.77 -9.42
CA GLU A 255 16.56 0.46 -9.85
C GLU A 255 16.36 -0.49 -8.66
N THR A 256 15.44 -1.44 -8.79
CA THR A 256 15.44 -2.66 -7.99
C THR A 256 16.36 -3.67 -8.67
N ASP A 257 17.50 -3.96 -8.04
CA ASP A 257 18.60 -4.74 -8.60
C ASP A 257 18.62 -6.16 -8.02
N PHE A 258 18.73 -7.17 -8.88
CA PHE A 258 18.86 -8.60 -8.55
C PHE A 258 20.21 -9.11 -9.09
N PRO A 259 21.32 -8.89 -8.35
CA PRO A 259 22.67 -9.12 -8.84
C PRO A 259 22.96 -10.59 -9.17
N MET A 260 22.30 -11.54 -8.48
CA MET A 260 22.53 -12.97 -8.69
C MET A 260 22.08 -13.46 -10.07
N VAL A 261 21.24 -12.68 -10.76
CA VAL A 261 20.62 -13.04 -12.04
C VAL A 261 20.80 -11.96 -13.10
N GLY A 262 21.58 -10.92 -12.80
CA GLY A 262 21.88 -9.83 -13.74
C GLY A 262 20.65 -9.03 -14.19
N LEU A 263 19.62 -8.94 -13.35
CA LEU A 263 18.40 -8.17 -13.65
C LEU A 263 18.37 -6.90 -12.81
N SER A 264 18.25 -5.74 -13.46
CA SER A 264 17.91 -4.48 -12.79
C SER A 264 16.63 -3.93 -13.41
N PHE A 265 15.68 -3.49 -12.58
CA PHE A 265 14.35 -3.08 -13.03
C PHE A 265 13.96 -1.71 -12.48
N LYS A 266 13.45 -0.84 -13.37
CA LYS A 266 12.81 0.45 -13.06
C LYS A 266 11.44 0.46 -13.75
N GLY A 267 10.37 0.49 -12.97
CA GLY A 267 9.00 0.53 -13.49
C GLY A 267 8.55 1.95 -13.81
N ALA A 268 7.61 2.09 -14.73
CA ALA A 268 6.86 3.33 -14.91
C ALA A 268 5.88 3.53 -13.74
N THR A 269 5.37 4.75 -13.56
CA THR A 269 4.32 5.01 -12.55
C THR A 269 3.14 4.08 -12.77
N GLY A 270 2.78 3.32 -11.74
CA GLY A 270 1.69 2.35 -11.75
C GLY A 270 2.12 0.93 -12.09
N ASP A 271 3.33 0.69 -12.60
CA ASP A 271 3.84 -0.67 -12.81
C ASP A 271 4.07 -1.38 -11.48
N ALA A 272 3.92 -2.70 -11.46
CA ALA A 272 4.23 -3.53 -10.31
C ALA A 272 5.19 -4.66 -10.66
N LEU A 273 6.29 -4.77 -9.89
CA LEU A 273 7.22 -5.88 -9.93
C LEU A 273 6.84 -6.91 -8.87
N MET A 274 6.75 -8.18 -9.27
CA MET A 274 6.49 -9.30 -8.39
C MET A 274 7.63 -10.31 -8.50
N PHE A 275 8.14 -10.77 -7.36
CA PHE A 275 9.08 -11.89 -7.31
C PHE A 275 8.70 -12.89 -6.22
N ALA A 276 8.87 -14.18 -6.51
CA ALA A 276 8.70 -15.23 -5.52
C ALA A 276 9.98 -15.34 -4.69
N ASN A 277 9.85 -15.22 -3.37
CA ASN A 277 10.96 -15.34 -2.41
C ASN A 277 11.35 -16.79 -2.14
N VAL A 278 10.55 -17.74 -2.64
CA VAL A 278 10.75 -19.17 -2.54
C VAL A 278 10.69 -19.85 -3.91
N ASP A 279 11.37 -20.99 -4.02
CA ASP A 279 11.35 -21.84 -5.21
C ASP A 279 10.00 -22.59 -5.34
N LEU A 280 9.94 -23.58 -6.24
CA LEU A 280 8.72 -24.36 -6.48
C LEU A 280 8.43 -25.36 -5.35
N ASP A 281 9.43 -25.73 -4.56
CA ASP A 281 9.31 -26.62 -3.41
C ASP A 281 9.02 -25.84 -2.11
N GLY A 282 8.98 -24.51 -2.19
CA GLY A 282 8.71 -23.61 -1.06
C GLY A 282 9.94 -23.26 -0.23
N ALA A 283 11.14 -23.65 -0.67
CA ALA A 283 12.37 -23.31 0.02
C ALA A 283 12.83 -21.88 -0.35
N PRO A 284 13.44 -21.12 0.59
CA PRO A 284 14.01 -19.80 0.32
C PRO A 284 14.93 -19.77 -0.91
N ASP A 285 14.60 -18.95 -1.92
CA ASP A 285 15.38 -18.87 -3.15
C ASP A 285 16.46 -17.78 -3.03
N ARG A 286 17.71 -18.19 -2.80
CA ARG A 286 18.86 -17.27 -2.65
C ARG A 286 19.20 -16.48 -3.92
N ARG A 287 18.63 -16.81 -5.08
CA ARG A 287 18.78 -16.01 -6.31
C ARG A 287 17.98 -14.70 -6.24
N THR A 288 17.07 -14.57 -5.28
CA THR A 288 16.22 -13.38 -5.05
C THR A 288 16.91 -12.29 -4.22
N LEU A 289 18.21 -12.45 -3.92
CA LEU A 289 19.00 -11.37 -3.31
C LEU A 289 18.80 -10.10 -4.14
N HIS A 290 18.36 -9.03 -3.50
CA HIS A 290 18.05 -7.80 -4.21
C HIS A 290 18.36 -6.56 -3.39
N ALA A 291 18.46 -5.42 -4.07
CA ALA A 291 18.73 -4.11 -3.48
C ALA A 291 17.83 -3.03 -4.11
N GLY A 292 17.51 -2.01 -3.33
CA GLY A 292 16.99 -0.76 -3.86
C GLY A 292 18.16 0.20 -4.08
N LEU A 293 18.60 0.35 -5.34
CA LEU A 293 19.70 1.25 -5.68
C LEU A 293 19.33 2.71 -5.37
N ALA A 294 20.34 3.56 -5.27
CA ALA A 294 20.14 4.97 -4.97
C ALA A 294 19.64 5.73 -6.20
N PRO A 295 18.56 6.51 -6.08
CA PRO A 295 18.26 7.54 -7.06
C PRO A 295 19.42 8.55 -7.11
N THR A 296 19.75 9.02 -8.31
CA THR A 296 20.79 10.04 -8.54
C THR A 296 20.18 11.44 -8.68
N SER A 297 18.93 11.51 -9.15
CA SER A 297 18.10 12.71 -9.18
C SER A 297 16.63 12.36 -8.98
N GLY A 298 15.82 13.33 -8.55
CA GLY A 298 14.42 13.09 -8.21
C GLY A 298 14.27 12.27 -6.93
N GLU A 299 13.03 11.95 -6.58
CA GLU A 299 12.70 11.10 -5.43
C GLU A 299 11.98 9.84 -5.91
N LYS A 300 12.28 8.68 -5.33
CA LYS A 300 11.63 7.41 -5.67
C LYS A 300 10.63 7.02 -4.59
N TRP A 301 9.42 6.68 -5.00
CA TRP A 301 8.34 6.19 -4.15
C TRP A 301 7.89 4.79 -4.59
N LEU A 302 7.79 3.86 -3.64
CA LEU A 302 7.27 2.51 -3.88
C LEU A 302 6.19 2.18 -2.86
N LEU A 303 5.19 1.39 -3.25
CA LEU A 303 4.44 0.58 -2.29
C LEU A 303 5.10 -0.80 -2.22
N SER A 304 5.40 -1.27 -1.02
CA SER A 304 5.93 -2.60 -0.76
C SER A 304 4.91 -3.44 0.00
N GLN A 305 4.71 -4.67 -0.47
CA GLN A 305 3.80 -5.63 0.12
C GLN A 305 4.47 -7.01 0.15
N TRP A 306 4.74 -7.51 1.37
CA TRP A 306 5.12 -8.90 1.59
C TRP A 306 3.90 -9.80 1.67
N VAL A 307 4.03 -11.00 1.12
CA VAL A 307 2.98 -12.03 1.04
C VAL A 307 3.42 -13.28 1.79
N ARG A 308 2.60 -13.73 2.73
CA ARG A 308 2.78 -14.98 3.48
C ARG A 308 2.16 -16.18 2.74
N ASP A 309 2.65 -17.38 3.02
CA ASP A 309 2.07 -18.65 2.50
C ASP A 309 0.67 -18.95 3.07
N ARG A 310 0.29 -18.30 4.18
CA ARG A 310 -1.02 -18.43 4.82
C ARG A 310 -1.46 -17.13 5.47
N ALA A 311 -2.77 -16.98 5.64
CA ALA A 311 -3.30 -15.98 6.56
C ALA A 311 -3.08 -16.46 8.02
N PRO A 312 -2.98 -15.53 9.00
CA PRO A 312 -3.08 -15.90 10.41
C PRO A 312 -4.36 -16.70 10.66
N GLY A 313 -4.25 -17.78 11.44
CA GLY A 313 -5.39 -18.61 11.86
C GLY A 313 -6.25 -17.92 12.90
#